data_AF-A0A7V1LZ55-F1
#
_entry.id   AF-A0A7V1LZ55-F1
#
_cell.length_a   1.000
_cell.length_b   1.000
_cell.length_c   1.000
_cell.angle_alpha   90.00
_cell.angle_beta   90.00
_cell.angle_gamma   90.00
#
_symmetry.space_group_name_H-M   'P 1'
#
loop_
_entity.id
_entity.type
_entity.pdbx_description
1 polymer ?
#
loop_
_entity_poly.entity_id
_entity_poly.type
_entity_poly.pdbx_seq_one_letter_code
_entity_poly.pdbx_strand_id
1 'polypeptide(L)'
;MTERARILTETADARADAQRLLAGLLVARDKSEKRLADLSRSDILKKLTGSSALDNAIGSTERMIEALDRVLGELREKLSPEELALLDEIEHEG
;
A
#
# COMPACT_ATOMS: atom_id res chain seq x y z
N MET A 1 -3.10 -26.31 -0.38
CA MET A 1 -3.14 -24.94 0.15
C MET A 1 -4.39 -24.79 1.01
N THR A 2 -4.28 -24.35 2.27
CA THR A 2 -5.45 -24.11 3.13
C THR A 2 -6.10 -22.77 2.77
N GLU A 3 -7.38 -22.59 3.09
CA GLU A 3 -8.09 -21.31 2.87
C GLU A 3 -7.37 -20.14 3.56
N ARG A 4 -6.80 -20.40 4.73
CA ARG A 4 -6.05 -19.40 5.50
C ARG A 4 -4.72 -19.02 4.84
N ALA A 5 -4.00 -20.00 4.30
CA ALA A 5 -2.78 -19.75 3.53
C ALA A 5 -3.09 -18.91 2.27
N ARG A 6 -4.19 -19.21 1.57
CA ARG A 6 -4.66 -18.42 0.43
C ARG A 6 -4.97 -16.98 0.82
N ILE A 7 -5.75 -16.76 1.89
CA ILE A 7 -6.08 -15.41 2.38
C ILE A 7 -4.81 -14.64 2.75
N LEU A 8 -3.82 -15.30 3.37
CA LEU A 8 -2.54 -14.67 3.70
C LEU A 8 -1.81 -14.19 2.44
N THR A 9 -1.65 -15.05 1.44
CA THR A 9 -1.00 -14.71 0.16
C THR A 9 -1.73 -13.58 -0.54
N GLU A 10 -3.06 -13.65 -0.68
CA GLU A 10 -3.85 -12.59 -1.32
C GLU A 10 -3.75 -11.24 -0.59
N THR A 11 -3.68 -11.27 0.75
CA THR A 11 -3.50 -10.06 1.56
C THR A 11 -2.09 -9.48 1.38
N ALA A 12 -1.07 -10.34 1.28
CA ALA A 12 0.32 -9.93 1.04
C ALA A 12 0.49 -9.32 -0.36
N ASP A 13 -0.13 -9.92 -1.38
CA ASP A 13 -0.14 -9.39 -2.74
C ASP A 13 -0.84 -8.03 -2.82
N ALA A 14 -2.02 -7.90 -2.20
CA ALA A 14 -2.74 -6.64 -2.11
C ALA A 14 -1.92 -5.55 -1.42
N ARG A 15 -1.14 -5.91 -0.39
CA ARG A 15 -0.21 -4.99 0.27
C ARG A 15 0.92 -4.56 -0.65
N ALA A 16 1.52 -5.49 -1.39
CA ALA A 16 2.57 -5.17 -2.36
C ALA A 16 2.05 -4.23 -3.46
N ASP A 17 0.83 -4.45 -3.94
CA ASP A 17 0.15 -3.55 -4.88
C ASP A 17 -0.10 -2.17 -4.30
N ALA A 18 -0.59 -2.09 -3.07
CA ALA A 18 -0.78 -0.83 -2.36
C ALA A 18 0.53 -0.03 -2.22
N GLN A 19 1.63 -0.71 -1.93
CA GLN A 19 2.96 -0.08 -1.84
C GLN A 19 3.45 0.43 -3.20
N ARG A 20 3.25 -0.35 -4.28
CA ARG A 20 3.55 0.09 -5.64
C ARG A 20 2.76 1.33 -6.02
N LEU A 21 1.46 1.35 -5.70
CA LEU A 21 0.58 2.48 -5.93
C LEU A 21 1.06 3.72 -5.16
N LEU A 22 1.38 3.56 -3.86
CA LEU A 22 1.87 4.65 -3.02
C LEU A 22 3.14 5.29 -3.60
N ALA A 23 4.11 4.48 -4.03
CA ALA A 23 5.32 4.97 -4.67
C ALA A 23 5.00 5.77 -5.95
N GLY A 24 4.07 5.28 -6.77
CA GLY A 24 3.60 5.99 -7.96
C GLY A 24 2.93 7.33 -7.64
N LEU A 25 2.09 7.37 -6.60
CA LEU A 25 1.40 8.59 -6.15
C LEU A 25 2.39 9.66 -5.64
N LEU A 26 3.42 9.24 -4.89
CA LEU A 26 4.47 10.15 -4.41
C LEU A 26 5.23 10.79 -5.58
N VAL A 27 5.63 9.98 -6.57
CA VAL A 27 6.29 10.48 -7.79
C VAL A 27 5.38 11.42 -8.58
N ALA A 28 4.09 11.09 -8.67
CA ALA A 28 3.10 11.92 -9.37
C ALA A 28 2.89 13.26 -8.65
N ARG A 29 2.82 13.27 -7.31
CA ARG A 29 2.74 14.49 -6.50
C ARG A 29 3.93 15.39 -6.77
N ASP A 30 5.15 14.86 -6.65
CA ASP A 30 6.36 15.64 -6.82
C ASP A 30 6.47 16.22 -8.25
N LYS A 31 6.06 15.45 -9.27
CA LYS A 31 5.99 15.95 -10.66
C LYS A 31 4.94 17.04 -10.83
N SER A 32 3.78 16.90 -10.20
CA SER A 32 2.69 17.89 -10.25
C SER A 32 3.10 19.20 -9.59
N GLU A 33 3.69 19.13 -8.40
CA GLU A 33 4.15 20.31 -7.65
C GLU A 33 5.26 21.05 -8.39
N LYS A 34 6.21 20.34 -8.99
CA LYS A 34 7.24 20.95 -9.85
C LYS A 34 6.62 21.69 -11.04
N ARG A 35 5.69 21.05 -11.76
CA ARG A 35 5.02 21.68 -12.91
C ARG A 35 4.22 22.93 -12.51
N LEU A 36 3.54 22.89 -11.37
CA LEU A 36 2.79 24.03 -10.86
C LEU A 36 3.72 25.20 -10.51
N ALA A 37 4.85 24.91 -9.85
CA ALA A 37 5.88 25.89 -9.55
C ALA A 37 6.46 26.53 -10.83
N ASP A 38 6.80 25.72 -11.84
CA ASP A 38 7.31 26.20 -13.15
C ASP A 38 6.32 27.14 -13.84
N LEU A 39 5.01 26.91 -13.66
CA LEU A 39 3.93 27.72 -14.23
C LEU A 39 3.55 28.92 -13.36
N SER A 40 4.23 29.16 -12.22
CA SER A 40 3.81 30.14 -11.21
C SER A 40 2.34 29.98 -10.78
N ARG A 41 1.84 28.74 -10.78
CA ARG A 41 0.47 28.39 -10.40
C ARG A 41 0.48 27.58 -9.10
N SER A 42 -0.62 27.66 -8.36
CA SER A 42 -0.87 26.80 -7.21
C SER A 42 -2.07 25.88 -7.47
N ASP A 43 -2.07 24.72 -6.82
CA ASP A 43 -3.23 23.84 -6.80
C ASP A 43 -4.37 24.54 -6.04
N ILE A 44 -5.45 24.84 -6.76
CA ILE A 44 -6.61 25.56 -6.23
C ILE A 44 -7.28 24.74 -5.11
N LEU A 45 -7.35 23.42 -5.26
CA LEU A 45 -7.91 22.54 -4.23
C LEU A 45 -7.05 22.60 -2.97
N LYS A 46 -5.73 22.39 -3.12
CA LYS A 46 -4.78 22.49 -1.99
C LYS A 46 -4.83 23.85 -1.30
N LYS A 47 -5.03 24.95 -2.04
CA LYS A 47 -5.18 26.30 -1.48
C LYS A 47 -6.45 26.45 -0.63
N LEU A 48 -7.55 25.79 -1.00
CA LEU A 48 -8.84 25.92 -0.32
C LEU A 48 -9.01 24.91 0.82
N THR A 49 -8.50 23.70 0.67
CA THR A 49 -8.72 22.58 1.61
C THR A 49 -7.49 22.23 2.44
N GLY A 50 -6.32 22.76 2.08
CA GLY A 50 -5.04 22.37 2.68
C GLY A 50 -4.43 21.08 2.11
N SER A 51 -5.17 20.34 1.28
CA SER A 51 -4.70 19.08 0.67
C SER A 51 -5.05 18.96 -0.81
N SER A 52 -4.11 18.49 -1.62
CA SER A 52 -4.40 18.14 -3.02
C SER A 52 -5.14 16.80 -3.12
N ALA A 53 -5.71 16.52 -4.29
CA ALA A 53 -6.26 15.19 -4.58
C ALA A 53 -5.19 14.08 -4.43
N LEU A 54 -3.94 14.37 -4.78
CA LEU A 54 -2.82 13.43 -4.61
C LEU A 54 -2.48 13.22 -3.14
N ASP A 55 -2.48 14.28 -2.31
CA ASP A 55 -2.27 14.17 -0.87
C ASP A 55 -3.36 13.29 -0.22
N ASN A 56 -4.62 13.46 -0.63
CA ASN A 56 -5.73 12.62 -0.15
C ASN A 56 -5.59 11.15 -0.59
N ALA A 57 -5.19 10.90 -1.84
CA ALA A 57 -4.97 9.56 -2.36
C ALA A 57 -3.79 8.85 -1.66
N ILE A 58 -2.70 9.57 -1.39
CA ILE A 58 -1.54 9.10 -0.62
C ILE A 58 -2.01 8.67 0.77
N GLY A 59 -2.65 9.57 1.51
CA GLY A 59 -3.09 9.26 2.87
C GLY A 59 -4.12 8.12 2.93
N SER A 60 -4.97 7.97 1.91
CA SER A 60 -5.86 6.81 1.82
C SER A 60 -5.11 5.50 1.57
N THR A 61 -4.08 5.53 0.74
CA THR A 61 -3.27 4.35 0.42
C THR A 61 -2.42 3.93 1.62
N GLU A 62 -1.86 4.89 2.36
CA GLU A 62 -1.13 4.62 3.61
C GLU A 62 -2.03 3.92 4.65
N ARG A 63 -3.26 4.43 4.87
CA ARG A 63 -4.23 3.77 5.77
C ARG A 63 -4.60 2.35 5.31
N MET A 64 -4.67 2.14 4.00
CA MET A 64 -4.94 0.80 3.44
C MET A 64 -3.78 -0.16 3.73
N ILE A 65 -2.53 0.29 3.55
CA ILE A 65 -1.34 -0.50 3.89
C ILE A 65 -1.35 -0.86 5.39
N GLU A 66 -1.62 0.10 6.26
CA GLU A 66 -1.70 -0.17 7.71
C GLU A 66 -2.77 -1.21 8.06
N ALA A 67 -3.93 -1.15 7.41
CA ALA A 67 -5.00 -2.12 7.63
C ALA A 67 -4.57 -3.53 7.17
N LEU A 68 -3.94 -3.63 5.99
CA LEU A 68 -3.41 -4.89 5.47
C LEU A 68 -2.29 -5.45 6.36
N ASP A 69 -1.41 -4.60 6.88
CA ASP A 69 -0.36 -4.97 7.82
C ASP A 69 -0.92 -5.57 9.11
N ARG A 70 -1.98 -4.98 9.67
CA ARG A 70 -2.67 -5.54 10.86
C ARG A 70 -3.26 -6.92 10.56
N VAL A 71 -3.95 -7.06 9.43
CA VAL A 71 -4.56 -8.34 9.03
C VAL A 71 -3.49 -9.41 8.83
N LEU A 72 -2.37 -9.09 8.17
CA LEU A 72 -1.25 -10.01 8.00
C LEU A 72 -0.64 -10.44 9.34
N GLY A 73 -0.48 -9.51 10.27
CA GLY A 73 -0.02 -9.82 11.63
C GLY A 73 -0.94 -10.81 12.34
N GLU A 74 -2.26 -10.52 12.36
CA GLU A 74 -3.26 -11.40 12.97
C GLU A 74 -3.33 -12.78 12.31
N LEU A 75 -3.20 -12.85 10.99
CA LEU A 75 -3.21 -14.13 10.26
C LEU A 75 -1.98 -14.97 10.60
N ARG A 76 -0.79 -14.34 10.68
CA ARG A 76 0.47 -15.00 11.04
C ARG A 76 0.46 -15.55 12.45
N GLU A 77 -0.07 -14.81 13.43
CA GLU A 77 -0.18 -15.28 14.82
C GLU A 77 -1.07 -16.51 14.97
N LYS A 78 -2.08 -16.66 14.09
CA LYS A 78 -3.02 -17.77 14.15
C LYS A 78 -2.49 -19.02 13.44
N LEU A 79 -1.45 -18.93 12.62
CA LEU A 79 -0.94 -20.07 11.83
C LEU A 79 -0.14 -21.01 12.74
N SER A 80 -0.31 -22.31 12.50
CA SER A 80 0.54 -23.32 13.15
C SER A 80 1.96 -23.27 12.57
N PRO A 81 2.98 -23.74 13.31
CA PRO A 81 4.36 -23.82 12.81
C PRO A 81 4.49 -24.63 11.51
N GLU A 82 3.66 -25.66 11.33
CA GLU A 82 3.62 -26.49 10.11
C GLU A 82 3.08 -25.69 8.92
N GLU A 83 2.05 -24.87 9.12
CA GLU A 83 1.50 -24.01 8.07
C GLU A 83 2.46 -22.87 7.69
N LEU A 84 3.20 -22.33 8.66
CA LEU A 84 4.25 -21.32 8.42
C LEU A 84 5.40 -21.90 7.60
N ALA A 85 5.88 -23.10 7.94
CA ALA A 85 6.95 -23.76 7.19
C ALA A 85 6.54 -24.04 5.73
N LEU A 86 5.30 -24.46 5.51
CA LEU A 86 4.78 -24.70 4.16
C LEU A 86 4.70 -23.41 3.32
N LEU A 87 4.43 -22.27 3.96
CA LEU A 87 4.41 -20.97 3.29
C LEU A 87 5.82 -20.50 2.92
N ASP A 88 6.77 -20.64 3.84
CA ASP A 88 8.17 -20.28 3.59
C ASP A 88 8.75 -21.08 2.42
N GLU A 89 8.45 -22.38 2.32
CA GLU A 89 8.87 -23.22 1.18
C GLU A 89 8.32 -22.70 -0.17
N ILE A 90 7.05 -22.28 -0.20
CA ILE A 90 6.42 -21.74 -1.42
C ILE A 90 7.03 -20.38 -1.80
N GLU A 91 7.34 -19.53 -0.83
CA GLU A 91 7.99 -18.22 -1.10
C GLU A 91 9.44 -18.36 -1.58
N HIS A 92 10.14 -19.46 -1.25
CA HIS A 92 11.55 -19.68 -1.64
C HIS A 92 11.72 -20.44 -2.97
N GLU A 93 10.66 -21.09 -3.49
CA GLU A 93 10.68 -21.77 -4.80
C GLU A 93 10.21 -20.89 -5.96
N GLY A 94 9.76 -19.65 -5.69
CA GLY A 94 9.22 -18.69 -6.67
C GLY A 94 10.20 -17.68 -7.25
#